data_AF-A0AAE7AHP8-F1
#
_entry.id   AF-A0AAE7AHP8-F1
#
_cell.length_a   1.000
_cell.length_b   1.000
_cell.length_c   1.000
_cell.angle_alpha   90.00
_cell.angle_beta   90.00
_cell.angle_gamma   90.00
#
_symmetry.space_group_name_H-M   'P 1'
#
loop_
_entity.id
_entity.type
_entity.pdbx_description
1 polymer ?
#
loop_
_entity_poly.entity_id
_entity_poly.type
_entity_poly.pdbx_seq_one_letter_code
_entity_poly.pdbx_strand_id
1 'polypeptide(L)'
;MEIRRMKLVKMSIAAVVTALLAGCSGSMVVPVQEHASILSNADQAKQALSQATSCCAGFNEFNYVSLPEGETLLTIDGKQPSYQFDEGMSYLAAYRLPVNTGNLAITLASQVSKTVLVPKVVMLDAQFKVTRVLGESVFTYQPAHLLDNDRIEGKVFVDRSMPGNPATETYMVVYAPADELSGSTTILHPAKAFARANGTVEPDIKDPVIPHSPWGLLQIKVVDMAKGQGLEAVFKPEYSDKVAMSQAKPATTAVAATTAAVAATPSTPAPAMLSETETFYSSQIEKAVKAGDIDKAMQLVNEAERAGSTKAKSVFIDAIKRSQKN
;
A
#
# COMPACT_ATOMS: atom_id res chain seq x y z
N MET A 1 -10.17 54.73 58.05
CA MET A 1 -11.22 54.13 57.20
C MET A 1 -10.51 53.55 55.99
N GLU A 2 -10.42 52.23 55.97
CA GLU A 2 -9.59 51.41 55.08
C GLU A 2 -10.06 51.48 53.63
N ILE A 3 -9.17 51.82 52.69
CA ILE A 3 -9.46 51.74 51.25
C ILE A 3 -8.71 50.53 50.69
N ARG A 4 -9.47 49.45 50.44
CA ARG A 4 -9.02 48.22 49.79
C ARG A 4 -8.45 48.52 48.40
N ARG A 5 -7.16 48.20 48.19
CA ARG A 5 -6.57 48.09 46.84
C ARG A 5 -6.90 46.72 46.24
N MET A 6 -7.72 46.74 45.19
CA MET A 6 -8.09 45.60 44.37
C MET A 6 -6.92 45.26 43.43
N LYS A 7 -6.37 44.04 43.51
CA LYS A 7 -5.34 43.52 42.59
C LYS A 7 -6.01 43.19 41.26
N LEU A 8 -5.67 43.91 40.19
CA LEU A 8 -5.94 43.48 38.81
C LEU A 8 -5.00 42.33 38.45
N VAL A 9 -5.57 41.13 38.32
CA VAL A 9 -4.91 39.97 37.68
C VAL A 9 -5.00 40.18 36.17
N LYS A 10 -3.85 40.45 35.53
CA LYS A 10 -3.75 40.45 34.07
C LYS A 10 -3.67 38.99 33.60
N MET A 11 -4.79 38.46 33.09
CA MET A 11 -4.79 37.24 32.28
C MET A 11 -4.25 37.59 30.89
N SER A 12 -3.01 37.19 30.61
CA SER A 12 -2.46 37.19 29.26
C SER A 12 -2.88 35.89 28.56
N ILE A 13 -3.84 36.00 27.64
CA ILE A 13 -4.21 34.95 26.69
C ILE A 13 -3.11 34.89 25.64
N ALA A 14 -2.24 33.89 25.73
CA ALA A 14 -1.31 33.56 24.65
C ALA A 14 -2.08 32.77 23.58
N ALA A 15 -2.39 33.44 22.47
CA ALA A 15 -2.95 32.79 21.29
C ALA A 15 -1.88 31.89 20.66
N VAL A 16 -2.05 30.58 20.80
CA VAL A 16 -1.28 29.56 20.10
C VAL A 16 -1.68 29.63 18.62
N VAL A 17 -0.81 30.21 17.79
CA VAL A 17 -0.91 30.11 16.33
C VAL A 17 -0.36 28.74 15.95
N THR A 18 -1.25 27.76 15.85
CA THR A 18 -0.93 26.44 15.30
C THR A 18 -0.74 26.61 13.80
N ALA A 19 0.51 26.80 13.37
CA ALA A 19 0.87 26.71 11.97
C ALA A 19 0.72 25.25 11.53
N LEU A 20 -0.42 24.94 10.90
CA LEU A 20 -0.58 23.74 10.08
C LEU A 20 0.40 23.86 8.92
N LEU A 21 1.52 23.14 9.01
CA LEU A 21 2.43 22.93 7.90
C LEU A 21 1.68 22.13 6.84
N ALA A 22 1.20 22.84 5.82
CA ALA A 22 0.79 22.26 4.56
C ALA A 22 2.01 21.54 3.95
N GLY A 23 1.80 20.29 3.53
CA GLY A 23 2.82 19.44 2.95
C GLY A 23 3.43 20.06 1.70
N CYS A 24 4.69 20.46 1.80
CA CYS A 24 5.54 20.64 0.64
C CYS A 24 5.94 19.26 0.13
N SER A 25 5.62 18.96 -1.12
CA SER A 25 6.07 17.80 -1.89
C SER A 25 7.56 17.90 -2.25
N GLY A 26 8.41 18.29 -1.30
CA GLY A 26 9.85 18.22 -1.40
C GLY A 26 10.34 16.85 -0.93
N SER A 27 11.23 16.23 -1.69
CA SER A 27 11.94 15.01 -1.27
C SER A 27 12.52 15.23 0.13
N MET A 28 12.12 14.40 1.08
CA MET A 28 12.59 14.46 2.46
C MET A 28 14.04 13.97 2.53
N VAL A 29 14.94 14.80 3.04
CA VAL A 29 16.27 14.33 3.46
C VAL A 29 16.08 13.42 4.67
N VAL A 30 16.61 12.20 4.61
CA VAL A 30 16.48 11.25 5.71
C VAL A 30 17.36 11.68 6.90
N PRO A 31 16.81 11.90 8.10
CA PRO A 31 17.53 12.47 9.24
C PRO A 31 18.39 11.43 9.98
N VAL A 32 19.48 10.97 9.36
CA VAL A 32 20.35 9.92 9.92
C VAL A 32 20.89 10.26 11.31
N GLN A 33 21.18 11.54 11.61
CA GLN A 33 21.66 11.98 12.92
C GLN A 33 20.62 11.82 14.04
N GLU A 34 19.33 12.06 13.76
CA GLU A 34 18.26 11.91 14.76
C GLU A 34 18.04 10.43 15.14
N HIS A 35 18.41 9.52 14.24
CA HIS A 35 18.29 8.07 14.39
C HIS A 35 19.65 7.39 14.61
N ALA A 36 20.69 8.13 15.02
CA ALA A 36 22.05 7.62 15.10
C ALA A 36 22.19 6.38 16.01
N SER A 37 21.37 6.24 17.05
CA SER A 37 21.40 5.08 17.95
C SER A 37 21.16 3.76 17.22
N ILE A 38 20.24 3.74 16.25
CA ILE A 38 19.85 2.56 15.45
C ILE A 38 21.00 2.14 14.51
N LEU A 39 21.82 3.10 14.08
CA LEU A 39 22.86 2.92 13.07
C LEU A 39 24.29 2.96 13.64
N SER A 40 24.44 2.83 14.96
CA SER A 40 25.72 3.10 15.64
C SER A 40 26.54 1.86 15.98
N ASN A 41 25.90 0.72 16.27
CA ASN A 41 26.57 -0.46 16.83
C ASN A 41 25.87 -1.76 16.40
N ALA A 42 26.52 -2.50 15.50
CA ALA A 42 25.98 -3.75 14.96
C ALA A 42 26.01 -4.89 15.97
N ASP A 43 27.03 -4.94 16.84
CA ASP A 43 27.18 -6.02 17.82
C ASP A 43 26.11 -5.93 18.91
N GLN A 44 25.80 -4.72 19.37
CA GLN A 44 24.69 -4.48 20.28
C GLN A 44 23.35 -4.90 19.66
N ALA A 45 23.13 -4.56 18.39
CA ALA A 45 21.90 -4.93 17.67
C ALA A 45 21.79 -6.47 17.51
N LYS A 46 22.88 -7.16 17.20
CA LYS A 46 22.95 -8.63 17.13
C LYS A 46 22.72 -9.29 18.49
N GLN A 47 23.29 -8.72 19.55
CA GLN A 47 23.06 -9.20 20.92
C GLN A 47 21.59 -9.06 21.32
N ALA A 48 20.93 -7.94 20.98
CA ALA A 48 19.51 -7.77 21.20
C ALA A 48 18.67 -8.79 20.42
N LEU A 49 19.00 -9.04 19.15
CA LEU A 49 18.32 -10.04 18.32
C LEU A 49 18.46 -11.46 18.89
N SER A 50 19.61 -11.81 19.49
CA SER A 50 19.82 -13.12 20.11
C SER A 50 18.89 -13.41 21.30
N GLN A 51 18.31 -12.37 21.89
CA GLN A 51 17.35 -12.45 23.00
C GLN A 51 15.91 -12.28 22.54
N ALA A 52 15.68 -12.00 21.25
CA ALA A 52 14.37 -11.79 20.70
C ALA A 52 13.60 -13.11 20.61
N THR A 53 12.28 -13.03 20.72
CA THR A 53 11.38 -14.18 20.61
C THR A 53 10.38 -13.91 19.50
N SER A 54 10.02 -14.96 18.75
CA SER A 54 9.08 -14.82 17.64
C SER A 54 7.74 -14.29 18.17
N CYS A 55 7.23 -13.21 17.56
CA CYS A 55 5.94 -12.63 17.90
C CYS A 55 4.76 -13.49 17.49
N CYS A 56 4.98 -14.36 16.50
CA CYS A 56 3.96 -14.80 15.57
C CYS A 56 4.32 -16.21 15.04
N ALA A 57 3.32 -17.02 14.72
CA ALA A 57 3.49 -18.36 14.16
C ALA A 57 3.52 -18.38 12.62
N GLY A 58 3.04 -17.31 11.97
CA GLY A 58 3.05 -17.19 10.51
C GLY A 58 2.80 -15.76 10.02
N PHE A 59 2.93 -15.55 8.71
CA PHE A 59 2.79 -14.24 8.08
C PHE A 59 1.45 -13.56 8.37
N ASN A 60 0.35 -14.32 8.40
CA ASN A 60 -1.00 -13.81 8.65
C ASN A 60 -1.22 -13.20 10.05
N GLU A 61 -0.29 -13.40 10.98
CA GLU A 61 -0.35 -12.91 12.36
C GLU A 61 0.46 -11.62 12.58
N PHE A 62 1.16 -11.13 11.56
CA PHE A 62 1.96 -9.91 11.70
C PHE A 62 1.07 -8.67 11.91
N ASN A 63 1.61 -7.68 12.63
CA ASN A 63 0.95 -6.38 12.77
C ASN A 63 1.14 -5.54 11.50
N TYR A 64 0.26 -5.71 10.52
CA TYR A 64 0.32 -4.98 9.25
C TYR A 64 -0.14 -3.53 9.40
N VAL A 65 0.76 -2.60 9.08
CA VAL A 65 0.45 -1.17 9.02
C VAL A 65 0.15 -0.78 7.57
N SER A 66 -0.86 0.07 7.34
CA SER A 66 -1.12 0.60 6.00
C SER A 66 0.05 1.47 5.54
N LEU A 67 0.63 1.14 4.38
CA LEU A 67 1.69 1.93 3.75
C LEU A 67 1.03 3.01 2.88
N PRO A 68 1.21 4.31 3.19
CA PRO A 68 0.68 5.38 2.35
C PRO A 68 1.47 5.52 1.04
N GLU A 69 0.86 6.19 0.07
CA GLU A 69 1.59 6.74 -1.09
C GLU A 69 2.54 7.87 -0.63
N GLY A 70 3.64 8.07 -1.37
CA GLY A 70 4.68 9.04 -1.01
C GLY A 70 5.83 8.42 -0.22
N GLU A 71 6.52 9.24 0.57
CA GLU A 71 7.70 8.86 1.34
C GLU A 71 7.32 8.53 2.79
N THR A 72 7.74 7.35 3.26
CA THR A 72 7.55 6.86 4.63
C THR A 72 8.90 6.51 5.22
N LEU A 73 9.20 7.02 6.41
CA LEU A 73 10.39 6.63 7.16
C LEU A 73 10.07 5.41 8.04
N LEU A 74 10.89 4.38 7.93
CA LEU A 74 10.78 3.11 8.65
C LEU A 74 12.01 2.92 9.54
N THR A 75 11.78 2.64 10.82
CA THR A 75 12.82 2.17 11.74
C THR A 75 12.61 0.70 12.07
N ILE A 76 13.62 -0.13 11.80
CA ILE A 76 13.72 -1.50 12.29
C ILE A 76 14.73 -1.48 13.43
N ASP A 77 14.25 -1.65 14.67
CA ASP A 77 15.07 -1.71 15.87
C ASP A 77 14.50 -2.76 16.85
N GLY A 78 15.08 -2.85 18.05
CA GLY A 78 14.65 -3.82 19.07
C GLY A 78 13.23 -3.64 19.60
N LYS A 79 12.49 -2.61 19.15
CA LYS A 79 11.09 -2.38 19.53
C LYS A 79 10.11 -2.98 18.53
N GLN A 80 10.58 -3.36 17.34
CA GLN A 80 9.75 -4.02 16.34
C GLN A 80 9.51 -5.49 16.68
N PRO A 81 8.41 -6.10 16.19
CA PRO A 81 8.23 -7.54 16.31
C PRO A 81 9.37 -8.29 15.63
N SER A 82 9.69 -9.47 16.15
CA SER A 82 10.65 -10.38 15.54
C SER A 82 9.97 -11.68 15.12
N TYR A 83 10.51 -12.36 14.12
CA TYR A 83 9.99 -13.61 13.58
C TYR A 83 11.13 -14.55 13.18
N GLN A 84 10.87 -15.84 13.26
CA GLN A 84 11.78 -16.89 12.82
C GLN A 84 11.58 -17.14 11.32
N PHE A 85 12.40 -16.50 10.48
CA PHE A 85 12.47 -16.80 9.05
C PHE A 85 13.32 -18.07 8.79
N ASP A 86 13.34 -18.54 7.55
CA ASP A 86 14.13 -19.70 7.13
C ASP A 86 15.63 -19.46 7.32
N GLU A 87 16.09 -18.21 7.14
CA GLU A 87 17.47 -17.78 7.34
C GLU A 87 17.83 -17.58 8.81
N GLY A 88 16.84 -17.38 9.69
CA GLY A 88 17.02 -17.14 11.11
C GLY A 88 16.05 -16.11 11.71
N MET A 89 16.23 -15.81 12.99
CA MET A 89 15.47 -14.75 13.67
C MET A 89 15.79 -13.38 13.09
N SER A 90 14.77 -12.56 12.84
CA SER A 90 14.93 -11.14 12.46
C SER A 90 13.81 -10.27 13.01
N TYR A 91 14.12 -9.00 13.29
CA TYR A 91 13.11 -7.95 13.39
C TYR A 91 12.47 -7.70 12.03
N LEU A 92 11.19 -7.30 12.02
CA LEU A 92 10.46 -7.07 10.78
C LEU A 92 9.56 -5.83 10.86
N ALA A 93 9.28 -5.28 9.69
CA ALA A 93 8.16 -4.36 9.48
C ALA A 93 7.21 -4.97 8.45
N ALA A 94 5.92 -5.00 8.78
CA ALA A 94 4.89 -5.57 7.93
C ALA A 94 3.94 -4.47 7.47
N TYR A 95 3.77 -4.36 6.16
CA TYR A 95 2.95 -3.33 5.53
C TYR A 95 1.85 -3.91 4.66
N ARG A 96 0.67 -3.29 4.72
CA ARG A 96 -0.38 -3.44 3.71
C ARG A 96 -0.17 -2.38 2.64
N LEU A 97 -0.03 -2.80 1.39
CA LEU A 97 0.14 -1.88 0.26
C LEU A 97 -1.14 -1.03 0.06
N PRO A 98 -1.03 0.20 -0.48
CA PRO A 98 -2.19 1.02 -0.85
C PRO A 98 -3.21 0.19 -1.63
N VAL A 99 -4.51 0.47 -1.53
CA VAL A 99 -5.56 -0.21 -2.33
C VAL A 99 -6.18 0.78 -3.32
N ASN A 100 -6.91 0.29 -4.32
CA ASN A 100 -7.54 1.13 -5.36
C ASN A 100 -6.53 2.01 -6.13
N THR A 101 -5.31 1.51 -6.33
CA THR A 101 -4.25 2.18 -7.11
C THR A 101 -4.07 1.48 -8.45
N GLY A 102 -3.42 2.16 -9.39
CA GLY A 102 -2.77 1.51 -10.52
C GLY A 102 -1.55 0.69 -10.09
N ASN A 103 -0.71 0.35 -11.06
CA ASN A 103 0.58 -0.30 -10.81
C ASN A 103 1.41 0.55 -9.85
N LEU A 104 2.06 -0.09 -8.88
CA LEU A 104 2.89 0.61 -7.89
C LEU A 104 4.36 0.47 -8.24
N ALA A 105 5.09 1.57 -8.13
CA ALA A 105 6.55 1.56 -8.03
C ALA A 105 6.93 1.87 -6.57
N ILE A 106 7.61 0.93 -5.93
CA ILE A 106 8.04 1.02 -4.53
C ILE A 106 9.57 1.03 -4.52
N THR A 107 10.17 2.10 -4.00
CA THR A 107 11.61 2.15 -3.73
C THR A 107 11.82 1.96 -2.24
N LEU A 108 12.69 1.03 -1.86
CA LEU A 108 13.13 0.84 -0.48
C LEU A 108 14.61 1.15 -0.38
N ALA A 109 14.96 2.09 0.50
CA ALA A 109 16.30 2.64 0.66
C ALA A 109 16.76 2.56 2.12
N SER A 110 17.61 1.59 2.44
CA SER A 110 18.23 1.42 3.77
C SER A 110 19.45 2.31 3.89
N GLN A 111 19.45 3.22 4.88
CA GLN A 111 20.52 4.20 5.06
C GLN A 111 21.78 3.55 5.62
N VAL A 112 22.93 3.94 5.08
CA VAL A 112 24.25 3.54 5.59
C VAL A 112 24.79 4.61 6.54
N SER A 113 25.31 4.18 7.68
CA SER A 113 26.13 5.01 8.56
C SER A 113 27.28 4.17 9.15
N LYS A 114 27.41 4.07 10.48
CA LYS A 114 28.39 3.16 11.10
C LYS A 114 27.99 1.69 10.96
N THR A 115 26.71 1.43 10.71
CA THR A 115 26.16 0.11 10.40
C THR A 115 25.18 0.24 9.24
N VAL A 116 24.80 -0.89 8.66
CA VAL A 116 23.78 -0.96 7.61
C VAL A 116 22.88 -2.17 7.80
N LEU A 117 21.59 -2.02 7.53
CA LEU A 117 20.67 -3.15 7.37
C LEU A 117 20.59 -3.48 5.89
N VAL A 118 20.93 -4.70 5.50
CA VAL A 118 20.69 -5.19 4.13
C VAL A 118 19.28 -5.76 4.09
N PRO A 119 18.34 -5.15 3.34
CA PRO A 119 16.95 -5.54 3.40
C PRO A 119 16.68 -6.77 2.54
N LYS A 120 15.85 -7.67 3.07
CA LYS A 120 15.14 -8.70 2.32
C LYS A 120 13.65 -8.43 2.43
N VAL A 121 12.92 -8.59 1.33
CA VAL A 121 11.50 -8.25 1.23
C VAL A 121 10.70 -9.46 0.77
N VAL A 122 9.70 -9.86 1.56
CA VAL A 122 8.72 -10.86 1.18
C VAL A 122 7.45 -10.15 0.70
N MET A 123 7.03 -10.44 -0.52
CA MET A 123 5.75 -10.00 -1.04
C MET A 123 4.71 -11.10 -0.83
N LEU A 124 3.52 -10.70 -0.38
CA LEU A 124 2.44 -11.63 -0.07
C LEU A 124 1.15 -11.23 -0.79
N ASP A 125 0.35 -12.22 -1.16
CA ASP A 125 -1.01 -12.02 -1.69
C ASP A 125 -2.03 -11.73 -0.57
N ALA A 126 -3.32 -11.58 -0.94
CA ALA A 126 -4.40 -11.29 0.00
C ALA A 126 -4.67 -12.42 1.01
N GLN A 127 -4.13 -13.62 0.77
CA GLN A 127 -4.23 -14.81 1.61
C GLN A 127 -2.94 -15.05 2.41
N PHE A 128 -2.02 -14.07 2.44
CA PHE A 128 -0.73 -14.14 3.11
C PHE A 128 0.19 -15.24 2.56
N LYS A 129 0.00 -15.69 1.33
CA LYS A 129 0.95 -16.59 0.66
C LYS A 129 2.07 -15.79 0.03
N VAL A 130 3.28 -16.33 0.11
CA VAL A 130 4.45 -15.76 -0.53
C VAL A 130 4.29 -15.79 -2.05
N THR A 131 4.33 -14.63 -2.68
CA THR A 131 4.36 -14.48 -4.15
C THR A 131 5.79 -14.47 -4.66
N ARG A 132 6.69 -13.78 -3.95
CA ARG A 132 8.13 -13.72 -4.21
C ARG A 132 8.92 -13.16 -3.03
N VAL A 133 10.22 -13.42 -3.03
CA VAL A 133 11.19 -12.88 -2.08
C VAL A 133 12.24 -12.10 -2.87
N LEU A 134 12.56 -10.89 -2.41
CA LEU A 134 13.50 -9.95 -3.02
C LEU A 134 14.66 -9.74 -2.05
N GLY A 135 15.89 -10.04 -2.46
CA GLY A 135 17.10 -9.93 -1.63
C GLY A 135 18.22 -9.19 -2.34
N GLU A 136 19.47 -9.63 -2.15
CA GLU A 136 20.68 -8.99 -2.68
C GLU A 136 20.68 -8.72 -4.19
N SER A 137 19.95 -9.51 -4.99
CA SER A 137 19.82 -9.28 -6.44
C SER A 137 19.03 -8.01 -6.80
N VAL A 138 18.22 -7.50 -5.88
CA VAL A 138 17.39 -6.30 -6.04
C VAL A 138 17.96 -5.14 -5.25
N PHE A 139 18.61 -5.42 -4.11
CA PHE A 139 19.10 -4.44 -3.15
C PHE A 139 20.60 -4.24 -3.30
N THR A 140 21.00 -3.07 -3.80
CA THR A 140 22.40 -2.76 -4.13
C THR A 140 22.86 -1.44 -3.51
N TYR A 141 24.15 -1.34 -3.23
CA TYR A 141 24.74 -0.10 -2.73
C TYR A 141 24.64 1.03 -3.77
N GLN A 142 24.11 2.16 -3.32
CA GLN A 142 24.07 3.42 -4.05
C GLN A 142 24.89 4.47 -3.28
N PRO A 143 25.90 5.08 -3.90
CA PRO A 143 26.69 6.12 -3.26
C PRO A 143 25.86 7.37 -3.00
N ALA A 144 26.25 8.13 -1.98
CA ALA A 144 25.65 9.43 -1.70
C ALA A 144 25.66 10.34 -2.95
N HIS A 145 24.52 10.97 -3.24
CA HIS A 145 24.36 11.83 -4.40
C HIS A 145 23.30 12.92 -4.14
N LEU A 146 23.68 14.18 -4.35
CA LEU A 146 22.85 15.36 -4.04
C LEU A 146 22.38 15.39 -2.58
N LEU A 147 21.10 15.07 -2.35
CA LEU A 147 20.44 15.05 -1.04
C LEU A 147 20.30 13.63 -0.47
N ASP A 148 20.64 12.61 -1.26
CA ASP A 148 20.56 11.24 -0.81
C ASP A 148 21.87 10.83 -0.12
N ASN A 149 21.75 10.14 1.01
CA ASN A 149 22.89 9.51 1.67
C ASN A 149 23.30 8.20 0.96
N ASP A 150 24.46 7.69 1.35
CA ASP A 150 24.85 6.31 1.09
C ASP A 150 23.77 5.35 1.58
N ARG A 151 23.36 4.42 0.71
CA ARG A 151 22.22 3.55 0.99
C ARG A 151 22.32 2.22 0.26
N ILE A 152 21.62 1.22 0.78
CA ILE A 152 21.25 0.03 0.02
C ILE A 152 19.83 0.26 -0.53
N GLU A 153 19.71 0.36 -1.85
CA GLU A 153 18.45 0.66 -2.52
C GLU A 153 17.99 -0.50 -3.40
N GLY A 154 16.68 -0.77 -3.39
CA GLY A 154 16.02 -1.66 -4.33
C GLY A 154 14.68 -1.10 -4.77
N LYS A 155 14.29 -1.42 -6.01
CA LYS A 155 13.04 -0.97 -6.64
C LYS A 155 12.17 -2.17 -6.93
N VAL A 156 10.91 -2.08 -6.49
CA VAL A 156 9.91 -3.14 -6.58
C VAL A 156 8.73 -2.62 -7.37
N PHE A 157 8.32 -3.38 -8.37
CA PHE A 157 7.13 -3.07 -9.18
C PHE A 157 6.01 -4.04 -8.82
N VAL A 158 4.84 -3.50 -8.48
CA VAL A 158 3.64 -4.29 -8.17
C VAL A 158 2.63 -4.09 -9.27
N ASP A 159 2.33 -5.17 -10.00
CA ASP A 159 1.35 -5.19 -11.08
C ASP A 159 -0.07 -5.31 -10.52
N ARG A 160 -0.94 -4.38 -10.94
CA ARG A 160 -2.37 -4.31 -10.60
C ARG A 160 -3.26 -4.18 -11.82
N SER A 161 -2.71 -4.45 -13.00
CA SER A 161 -3.43 -4.36 -14.28
C SER A 161 -4.56 -5.37 -14.42
N MET A 162 -4.55 -6.47 -13.65
CA MET A 162 -5.55 -7.52 -13.70
C MET A 162 -6.41 -7.55 -12.41
N PRO A 163 -7.60 -6.94 -12.42
CA PRO A 163 -8.53 -6.99 -11.28
C PRO A 163 -8.92 -8.43 -10.95
N GLY A 164 -8.85 -8.78 -9.67
CA GLY A 164 -9.24 -10.11 -9.18
C GLY A 164 -8.18 -11.21 -9.36
N ASN A 165 -6.96 -10.89 -9.79
CA ASN A 165 -5.85 -11.84 -9.75
C ASN A 165 -5.56 -12.23 -8.28
N PRO A 166 -5.72 -13.51 -7.88
CA PRO A 166 -5.47 -13.92 -6.51
C PRO A 166 -4.00 -13.77 -6.10
N ALA A 167 -3.06 -13.72 -7.07
CA ALA A 167 -1.65 -13.49 -6.82
C ALA A 167 -1.28 -11.98 -6.75
N THR A 168 -2.26 -11.07 -6.74
CA THR A 168 -1.99 -9.65 -6.56
C THR A 168 -1.38 -9.39 -5.19
N GLU A 169 -0.17 -8.84 -5.21
CA GLU A 169 0.58 -8.53 -4.00
C GLU A 169 -0.17 -7.46 -3.20
N THR A 170 -0.50 -7.82 -1.96
CA THR A 170 -1.31 -7.03 -1.04
C THR A 170 -0.50 -6.61 0.18
N TYR A 171 0.47 -7.42 0.59
CA TYR A 171 1.32 -7.13 1.73
C TYR A 171 2.80 -7.22 1.38
N MET A 172 3.60 -6.47 2.13
CA MET A 172 5.05 -6.42 2.01
C MET A 172 5.65 -6.56 3.41
N VAL A 173 6.58 -7.50 3.59
CA VAL A 173 7.32 -7.68 4.84
C VAL A 173 8.78 -7.34 4.56
N VAL A 174 9.34 -6.43 5.34
CA VAL A 174 10.74 -5.98 5.24
C VAL A 174 11.49 -6.42 6.48
N TYR A 175 12.65 -7.06 6.30
CA TYR A 175 13.47 -7.57 7.40
C TYR A 175 14.96 -7.64 7.02
N ALA A 176 15.81 -7.98 7.98
CA ALA A 176 17.24 -8.20 7.77
C ALA A 176 17.53 -9.71 7.83
N PRO A 177 17.95 -10.37 6.75
CA PRO A 177 18.13 -11.81 6.75
C PRO A 177 19.31 -12.21 7.66
N ALA A 178 19.09 -13.22 8.52
CA ALA A 178 20.01 -13.51 9.62
C ALA A 178 21.35 -14.08 9.15
N ASP A 179 21.37 -14.79 8.02
CA ASP A 179 22.56 -15.34 7.35
C ASP A 179 23.48 -14.24 6.77
N GLU A 180 22.97 -13.04 6.50
CA GLU A 180 23.76 -11.91 6.02
C GLU A 180 24.32 -11.03 7.16
N LEU A 181 23.91 -11.25 8.42
CA LEU A 181 24.29 -10.37 9.54
C LEU A 181 25.77 -10.44 9.91
N SER A 182 26.49 -11.52 9.57
CA SER A 182 27.95 -11.58 9.73
C SER A 182 28.72 -10.83 8.63
N GLY A 183 28.02 -10.35 7.59
CA GLY A 183 28.60 -9.65 6.45
C GLY A 183 28.92 -8.17 6.69
N SER A 184 29.40 -7.55 5.62
CA SER A 184 29.71 -6.12 5.56
C SER A 184 29.60 -5.58 4.15
N THR A 185 29.24 -4.30 4.01
CA THR A 185 29.19 -3.58 2.74
C THR A 185 30.35 -2.58 2.67
N THR A 186 31.13 -2.63 1.59
CA THR A 186 32.15 -1.61 1.31
C THR A 186 31.49 -0.43 0.60
N ILE A 187 31.66 0.79 1.13
CA ILE A 187 31.09 2.02 0.54
C ILE A 187 32.16 2.90 -0.09
N LEU A 188 31.78 3.77 -1.02
CA LEU A 188 32.71 4.68 -1.68
C LEU A 188 33.27 5.70 -0.68
N HIS A 189 34.60 5.79 -0.56
CA HIS A 189 35.21 6.79 0.30
C HIS A 189 34.86 8.22 -0.17
N PRO A 190 34.49 9.15 0.74
CA PRO A 190 34.07 10.52 0.37
C PRO A 190 35.10 11.27 -0.48
N ALA A 191 36.39 11.12 -0.19
CA ALA A 191 37.47 11.74 -0.98
C ALA A 191 37.53 11.23 -2.43
N LYS A 192 37.23 9.94 -2.67
CA LYS A 192 37.15 9.39 -4.03
C LYS A 192 35.90 9.89 -4.75
N ALA A 193 34.75 9.94 -4.05
CA ALA A 193 33.53 10.51 -4.60
C ALA A 193 33.73 11.98 -5.02
N PHE A 194 34.40 12.78 -4.19
CA PHE A 194 34.75 14.17 -4.49
C PHE A 194 35.70 14.29 -5.69
N ALA A 195 36.74 13.44 -5.77
CA ALA A 195 37.65 13.45 -6.91
C ALA A 195 36.94 13.09 -8.22
N ARG A 196 36.08 12.06 -8.21
CA ARG A 196 35.26 11.65 -9.35
C ARG A 196 34.31 12.76 -9.81
N ALA A 197 33.65 13.44 -8.88
CA ALA A 197 32.74 14.55 -9.20
C ALA A 197 33.46 15.75 -9.83
N ASN A 198 34.73 15.99 -9.46
CA ASN A 198 35.54 17.09 -10.00
C ASN A 198 36.42 16.69 -11.19
N GLY A 199 36.36 15.44 -11.65
CA GLY A 199 37.21 14.94 -12.72
C GLY A 199 38.70 14.94 -12.39
N THR A 200 39.06 14.86 -11.11
CA THR A 200 40.45 14.79 -10.65
C THR A 200 40.88 13.35 -10.38
N VAL A 201 42.18 13.12 -10.19
CA VAL A 201 42.71 11.79 -9.87
C VAL A 201 42.18 11.33 -8.52
N GLU A 202 41.56 10.15 -8.47
CA GLU A 202 41.09 9.55 -7.22
C GLU A 202 42.28 9.22 -6.30
N PRO A 203 42.23 9.61 -5.01
CA PRO A 203 43.30 9.30 -4.07
C PRO A 203 43.35 7.80 -3.76
N ASP A 204 44.56 7.27 -3.56
CA ASP A 204 44.78 5.87 -3.17
C ASP A 204 44.52 5.68 -1.66
N ILE A 205 43.23 5.67 -1.30
CA ILE A 205 42.74 5.47 0.07
C ILE A 205 41.78 4.29 0.06
N LYS A 206 41.81 3.45 1.11
CA LYS A 206 40.87 2.32 1.21
C LYS A 206 39.45 2.81 1.49
N ASP A 207 38.50 2.13 0.86
CA ASP A 207 37.08 2.38 1.05
C ASP A 207 36.60 1.86 2.42
N PRO A 208 35.70 2.59 3.12
CA PRO A 208 35.18 2.15 4.41
C PRO A 208 34.37 0.85 4.28
N VAL A 209 34.53 -0.04 5.26
CA VAL A 209 33.78 -1.31 5.34
C VAL A 209 32.77 -1.21 6.48
N ILE A 210 31.49 -1.29 6.14
CA ILE A 210 30.38 -1.07 7.07
C ILE A 210 29.76 -2.42 7.47
N PRO A 211 29.74 -2.78 8.77
CA PRO A 211 29.17 -4.04 9.22
C PRO A 211 27.65 -4.07 9.06
N HIS A 212 27.13 -5.26 8.74
CA HIS A 212 25.69 -5.50 8.69
C HIS A 212 25.10 -5.55 10.11
N SER A 213 23.86 -5.06 10.24
CA SER A 213 23.11 -4.96 11.48
C SER A 213 21.66 -5.40 11.27
N PRO A 214 21.04 -6.08 12.24
CA PRO A 214 19.60 -6.37 12.20
C PRO A 214 18.74 -5.13 12.45
N TRP A 215 19.36 -3.99 12.81
CA TRP A 215 18.71 -2.71 12.97
C TRP A 215 19.06 -1.77 11.83
N GLY A 216 18.10 -0.96 11.41
CA GLY A 216 18.27 -0.02 10.30
C GLY A 216 17.22 1.07 10.24
N LEU A 217 17.57 2.13 9.50
CA LEU A 217 16.68 3.21 9.10
C LEU A 217 16.46 3.09 7.60
N LEU A 218 15.21 2.94 7.19
CA LEU A 218 14.82 2.77 5.80
C LEU A 218 13.86 3.86 5.38
N GLN A 219 13.95 4.28 4.12
CA GLN A 219 12.93 5.10 3.48
C GLN A 219 12.18 4.24 2.47
N ILE A 220 10.86 4.23 2.55
CA ILE A 220 9.97 3.60 1.58
C ILE A 220 9.32 4.71 0.76
N LYS A 221 9.48 4.68 -0.55
CA LYS A 221 8.80 5.60 -1.47
C LYS A 221 7.82 4.83 -2.33
N VAL A 222 6.54 5.14 -2.23
CA VAL A 222 5.47 4.48 -3.00
C VAL A 222 4.87 5.46 -4.00
N VAL A 223 4.86 5.07 -5.27
CA VAL A 223 4.29 5.86 -6.37
C VAL A 223 3.22 5.03 -7.06
N ASP A 224 2.00 5.57 -7.14
CA ASP A 224 0.97 5.08 -8.05
C ASP A 224 1.27 5.58 -9.47
N MET A 225 1.64 4.65 -10.35
CA MET A 225 2.04 4.96 -11.71
C MET A 225 0.87 5.45 -12.57
N ALA A 226 -0.39 5.14 -12.21
CA ALA A 226 -1.56 5.69 -12.90
C ALA A 226 -1.77 7.17 -12.57
N LYS A 227 -1.50 7.57 -11.31
CA LYS A 227 -1.58 8.98 -10.88
C LYS A 227 -0.44 9.83 -11.44
N GLY A 228 0.77 9.27 -11.48
CA GLY A 228 1.94 9.92 -12.09
C GLY A 228 1.77 10.27 -13.58
N GLN A 229 0.80 9.67 -14.27
CA GLN A 229 0.45 9.95 -15.68
C GLN A 229 -0.74 10.91 -15.86
N GLY A 230 -1.30 11.48 -14.78
CA GLY A 230 -2.43 12.41 -14.86
C GLY A 230 -3.78 11.72 -15.16
N LEU A 231 -3.89 10.40 -14.98
CA LEU A 231 -5.14 9.64 -15.20
C LEU A 231 -6.13 9.71 -14.03
N GLU A 232 -5.83 10.54 -13.03
CA GLU A 232 -6.66 10.79 -11.84
C GLU A 232 -8.10 11.22 -12.17
N ALA A 233 -8.27 11.89 -13.32
CA ALA A 233 -9.58 12.34 -13.80
C ALA A 233 -10.38 11.25 -14.55
N VAL A 234 -9.72 10.17 -15.02
CA VAL A 234 -10.37 9.10 -15.81
C VAL A 234 -10.99 8.04 -14.90
N PHE A 235 -10.44 7.86 -13.69
CA PHE A 235 -10.84 6.82 -12.75
C PHE A 235 -11.68 7.31 -11.56
N LYS A 236 -12.10 8.58 -11.49
CA LYS A 236 -13.13 9.00 -10.53
C LYS A 236 -14.48 8.43 -10.97
N PRO A 237 -15.03 7.39 -10.31
CA PRO A 237 -16.37 6.94 -10.61
C PRO A 237 -17.31 7.99 -10.03
N GLU A 238 -18.11 8.67 -10.85
CA GLU A 238 -19.16 9.61 -10.37
C GLU A 238 -20.20 8.94 -9.45
N TYR A 239 -20.13 7.62 -9.28
CA TYR A 239 -21.04 6.82 -8.46
C TYR A 239 -20.82 6.95 -6.95
N SER A 240 -19.64 7.34 -6.45
CA SER A 240 -19.41 7.47 -5.00
C SER A 240 -20.15 8.65 -4.37
N ASP A 241 -20.35 9.73 -5.12
CA ASP A 241 -21.02 10.93 -4.60
C ASP A 241 -22.56 10.85 -4.70
N LYS A 242 -23.08 9.96 -5.56
CA LYS A 242 -24.54 9.81 -5.79
C LYS A 242 -25.22 8.86 -4.80
N VAL A 243 -24.49 8.01 -4.07
CA VAL A 243 -25.05 7.11 -3.04
C VAL A 243 -25.19 7.75 -1.66
N ALA A 244 -24.59 8.92 -1.43
CA ALA A 244 -24.78 9.69 -0.19
C ALA A 244 -26.05 10.57 -0.22
N MET A 245 -26.73 10.69 -1.36
CA MET A 245 -27.94 11.51 -1.53
C MET A 245 -29.25 10.70 -1.45
N SER A 246 -29.20 9.38 -1.20
CA SER A 246 -30.40 8.54 -0.99
C SER A 246 -30.73 8.27 0.48
N GLN A 247 -29.94 8.79 1.43
CA GLN A 247 -30.34 8.80 2.85
C GLN A 247 -31.30 9.96 3.12
N ALA A 248 -32.53 9.80 2.63
CA ALA A 248 -33.66 10.59 3.08
C ALA A 248 -33.91 10.34 4.58
N LYS A 249 -33.70 11.39 5.36
CA LYS A 249 -34.41 11.79 6.59
C LYS A 249 -35.39 10.76 7.21
N PRO A 250 -35.22 10.40 8.50
CA PRO A 250 -36.12 9.45 9.16
C PRO A 250 -37.50 10.07 9.38
N ALA A 251 -38.51 9.48 8.73
CA ALA A 251 -39.91 9.69 9.09
C ALA A 251 -40.27 8.71 10.21
N THR A 252 -40.61 9.25 11.37
CA THR A 252 -41.29 8.60 12.48
C THR A 252 -42.51 7.81 12.02
N THR A 253 -42.54 6.51 12.31
CA THR A 253 -43.79 5.76 12.56
C THR A 253 -43.51 4.60 13.49
N ALA A 254 -44.46 4.37 14.38
CA ALA A 254 -44.31 3.68 15.64
C ALA A 254 -44.22 2.15 15.52
N VAL A 255 -43.59 1.60 16.56
CA VAL A 255 -43.42 0.19 16.89
C VAL A 255 -44.76 -0.54 17.03
N ALA A 256 -44.87 -1.71 16.41
CA ALA A 256 -45.62 -2.83 16.97
C ALA A 256 -44.83 -4.13 16.72
N ALA A 257 -44.19 -4.61 17.78
CA ALA A 257 -43.52 -5.89 17.81
C ALA A 257 -44.56 -7.02 17.85
N THR A 258 -44.38 -8.03 16.99
CA THR A 258 -44.89 -9.38 17.24
C THR A 258 -43.78 -10.38 16.96
N THR A 259 -43.48 -11.16 17.99
CA THR A 259 -42.57 -12.30 18.02
C THR A 259 -43.22 -13.49 17.31
N ALA A 260 -42.49 -14.13 16.39
CA ALA A 260 -42.78 -15.52 16.02
C ALA A 260 -41.55 -16.23 15.41
N ALA A 261 -41.04 -17.17 16.21
CA ALA A 261 -40.56 -18.51 15.88
C ALA A 261 -39.66 -18.76 14.64
N VAL A 262 -38.49 -19.31 14.97
CA VAL A 262 -37.56 -20.04 14.10
C VAL A 262 -38.25 -21.27 13.48
N ALA A 263 -38.16 -21.40 12.15
CA ALA A 263 -38.33 -22.65 11.43
C ALA A 263 -37.31 -22.71 10.28
N ALA A 264 -36.52 -23.78 10.25
CA ALA A 264 -35.56 -24.08 9.21
C ALA A 264 -36.20 -24.90 8.07
N THR A 265 -35.85 -24.56 6.82
CA THR A 265 -35.82 -25.32 5.53
C THR A 265 -36.23 -24.39 4.38
N PRO A 266 -35.97 -24.71 3.09
CA PRO A 266 -34.75 -25.10 2.37
C PRO A 266 -34.35 -24.05 1.30
N SER A 267 -33.22 -24.25 0.62
CA SER A 267 -32.61 -23.41 -0.44
C SER A 267 -33.57 -22.66 -1.39
N THR A 268 -33.56 -21.33 -1.31
CA THR A 268 -34.26 -20.39 -2.20
C THR A 268 -33.54 -20.23 -3.56
N PRO A 269 -34.26 -20.25 -4.71
CA PRO A 269 -33.69 -19.95 -6.02
C PRO A 269 -33.21 -18.50 -6.14
N ALA A 270 -32.23 -18.27 -7.03
CA ALA A 270 -31.61 -16.98 -7.30
C ALA A 270 -32.63 -15.84 -7.50
N PRO A 271 -32.34 -14.61 -7.01
CA PRO A 271 -33.27 -13.48 -7.13
C PRO A 271 -33.49 -13.13 -8.60
N ALA A 272 -34.76 -13.10 -8.99
CA ALA A 272 -35.18 -12.57 -10.28
C ALA A 272 -34.70 -11.11 -10.41
N MET A 273 -34.16 -10.80 -11.58
CA MET A 273 -33.67 -9.48 -11.95
C MET A 273 -34.72 -8.38 -11.69
N LEU A 274 -34.30 -7.21 -11.21
CA LEU A 274 -35.18 -6.04 -11.09
C LEU A 274 -35.73 -5.64 -12.48
N SER A 275 -37.00 -5.24 -12.55
CA SER A 275 -37.69 -4.92 -13.81
C SER A 275 -37.04 -3.79 -14.60
N GLU A 276 -36.43 -2.81 -13.91
CA GLU A 276 -35.70 -1.71 -14.53
C GLU A 276 -34.43 -2.22 -15.23
N THR A 277 -33.73 -3.17 -14.61
CA THR A 277 -32.54 -3.79 -15.20
C THR A 277 -32.92 -4.68 -16.39
N GLU A 278 -34.03 -5.42 -16.31
CA GLU A 278 -34.52 -6.23 -17.44
C GLU A 278 -34.86 -5.37 -18.67
N THR A 279 -35.44 -4.20 -18.45
CA THR A 279 -35.75 -3.23 -19.51
C THR A 279 -34.48 -2.67 -20.13
N PHE A 280 -33.45 -2.40 -19.33
CA PHE A 280 -32.15 -1.93 -19.80
C PHE A 280 -31.49 -2.93 -20.74
N TYR A 281 -31.37 -4.20 -20.34
CA TYR A 281 -30.76 -5.22 -21.20
C TYR A 281 -31.59 -5.47 -22.46
N SER A 282 -32.92 -5.47 -22.36
CA SER A 282 -33.80 -5.62 -23.53
C SER A 282 -33.56 -4.51 -24.56
N SER A 283 -33.43 -3.25 -24.11
CA SER A 283 -33.13 -2.11 -25.00
C SER A 283 -31.76 -2.22 -25.68
N GLN A 284 -30.75 -2.68 -24.94
CA GLN A 284 -29.38 -2.79 -25.46
C GLN A 284 -29.24 -3.96 -26.44
N ILE A 285 -29.93 -5.09 -26.20
CA ILE A 285 -30.02 -6.22 -27.12
C ILE A 285 -30.66 -5.78 -28.44
N GLU A 286 -31.80 -5.07 -28.39
CA GLU A 286 -32.45 -4.57 -29.61
C GLU A 286 -31.58 -3.60 -30.40
N LYS A 287 -30.86 -2.69 -29.72
CA LYS A 287 -29.92 -1.76 -30.37
C LYS A 287 -28.76 -2.49 -31.04
N ALA A 288 -28.16 -3.46 -30.36
CA ALA A 288 -27.02 -4.22 -30.89
C ALA A 288 -27.43 -5.05 -32.12
N VAL A 289 -28.60 -5.69 -32.08
CA VAL A 289 -29.13 -6.42 -33.26
C VAL A 289 -29.45 -5.47 -34.41
N LYS A 290 -30.04 -4.30 -34.13
CA LYS A 290 -30.30 -3.29 -35.17
C LYS A 290 -29.01 -2.72 -35.79
N ALA A 291 -27.92 -2.68 -35.02
CA ALA A 291 -26.59 -2.28 -35.50
C ALA A 291 -25.85 -3.39 -36.27
N GLY A 292 -26.38 -4.62 -36.31
CA GLY A 292 -25.72 -5.78 -36.92
C GLY A 292 -24.66 -6.44 -36.02
N ASP A 293 -24.49 -5.96 -34.79
CA ASP A 293 -23.50 -6.46 -33.83
C ASP A 293 -24.04 -7.68 -33.06
N ILE A 294 -24.18 -8.81 -33.76
CA ILE A 294 -24.78 -10.04 -33.20
C ILE A 294 -23.97 -10.60 -32.02
N ASP A 295 -22.64 -10.52 -32.06
CA ASP A 295 -21.77 -11.00 -30.97
C ASP A 295 -21.99 -10.21 -29.67
N LYS A 296 -22.13 -8.88 -29.79
CA LYS A 296 -22.43 -8.01 -28.66
C LYS A 296 -23.83 -8.26 -28.10
N ALA A 297 -24.81 -8.51 -28.97
CA ALA A 297 -26.16 -8.85 -28.57
C ALA A 297 -26.22 -10.20 -27.81
N MET A 298 -25.45 -11.21 -28.25
CA MET A 298 -25.31 -12.49 -27.55
C MET A 298 -24.65 -12.35 -26.18
N GLN A 299 -23.61 -11.50 -26.08
CA GLN A 299 -22.97 -11.23 -24.79
C GLN A 299 -23.95 -10.58 -23.80
N LEU A 300 -24.75 -9.62 -24.26
CA LEU A 300 -25.78 -8.97 -23.44
C LEU A 300 -26.89 -9.94 -23.00
N VAL A 301 -27.25 -10.92 -23.83
CA VAL A 301 -28.18 -12.00 -23.46
C VAL A 301 -27.61 -12.85 -22.34
N ASN A 302 -26.36 -13.32 -22.47
CA ASN A 302 -25.72 -14.16 -21.46
C ASN A 302 -25.55 -13.43 -20.12
N GLU A 303 -25.22 -12.14 -20.16
CA GLU A 303 -25.12 -11.29 -18.96
C GLU A 303 -26.48 -11.09 -18.29
N ALA A 304 -27.54 -10.86 -19.07
CA ALA A 304 -28.90 -10.73 -18.55
C ALA A 304 -29.42 -12.05 -17.96
N GLU A 305 -29.17 -13.20 -18.60
CA GLU A 305 -29.52 -14.52 -18.07
C GLU A 305 -28.76 -14.83 -16.77
N ARG A 306 -27.46 -14.49 -16.71
CA ARG A 306 -26.66 -14.63 -15.49
C ARG A 306 -27.15 -13.72 -14.36
N ALA A 307 -27.72 -12.57 -14.71
CA ALA A 307 -28.39 -11.66 -13.79
C ALA A 307 -29.83 -12.08 -13.43
N GLY A 308 -30.32 -13.22 -13.93
CA GLY A 308 -31.63 -13.77 -13.60
C GLY A 308 -32.77 -13.34 -14.52
N SER A 309 -32.50 -12.79 -15.72
CA SER A 309 -33.53 -12.51 -16.72
C SER A 309 -33.97 -13.79 -17.42
N THR A 310 -35.29 -14.01 -17.49
CA THR A 310 -35.88 -15.09 -18.28
C THR A 310 -36.35 -14.63 -19.67
N LYS A 311 -36.26 -13.32 -19.98
CA LYS A 311 -36.79 -12.71 -21.21
C LYS A 311 -35.71 -12.28 -22.21
N ALA A 312 -34.45 -12.22 -21.80
CA ALA A 312 -33.35 -11.72 -22.63
C ALA A 312 -33.22 -12.48 -23.98
N LYS A 313 -33.32 -13.81 -23.93
CA LYS A 313 -33.24 -14.67 -25.11
C LYS A 313 -34.39 -14.49 -26.08
N SER A 314 -35.62 -14.31 -25.59
CA SER A 314 -36.78 -14.06 -26.46
C SER A 314 -36.67 -12.70 -27.15
N VAL A 315 -36.24 -11.67 -26.42
CA VAL A 315 -36.04 -10.32 -26.98
C VAL A 315 -35.01 -10.32 -28.11
N PHE A 316 -33.92 -11.07 -27.95
CA PHE A 316 -32.89 -11.24 -28.98
C PHE A 316 -33.44 -11.91 -30.26
N ILE A 317 -34.17 -13.02 -30.12
CA ILE A 317 -34.76 -13.73 -31.26
C ILE A 317 -35.75 -12.82 -32.02
N ASP A 318 -36.59 -12.08 -31.29
CA ASP A 318 -37.57 -11.18 -31.90
C ASP A 318 -36.90 -9.94 -32.53
N ALA A 319 -35.79 -9.46 -31.98
CA ALA A 319 -34.99 -8.41 -32.58
C ALA A 319 -34.37 -8.87 -33.92
N ILE A 320 -33.85 -10.10 -33.99
CA ILE A 320 -33.27 -10.65 -35.23
C ILE A 320 -34.33 -10.85 -36.30
N LYS A 321 -35.50 -11.39 -35.92
CA LYS A 321 -36.63 -11.54 -36.86
C LYS A 321 -37.07 -10.20 -37.44
N ARG A 322 -37.03 -9.14 -36.63
CA ARG A 322 -37.34 -7.78 -37.07
C ARG A 322 -36.24 -7.20 -37.97
N SER A 323 -34.97 -7.46 -37.65
CA SER A 323 -33.85 -6.97 -38.47
C SER A 323 -33.73 -7.66 -39.82
N GLN A 324 -34.21 -8.91 -39.96
CA GLN A 324 -34.24 -9.61 -41.25
C GLN A 324 -35.43 -9.23 -42.16
N LYS A 325 -36.39 -8.46 -41.63
CA LYS A 325 -37.59 -8.02 -42.37
C LYS A 325 -37.46 -6.57 -42.90
N ASN A 326 -36.40 -5.88 -42.52
CA ASN A 326 -35.98 -4.58 -43.06
C ASN A 326 -34.79 -4.77 -44.00
#